data_AF-A0A2S7QI03-F1
#
_entry.id   AF-A0A2S7QI03-F1
#
_cell.length_a   1.000
_cell.length_b   1.000
_cell.length_c   1.000
_cell.angle_alpha   90.00
_cell.angle_beta   90.00
_cell.angle_gamma   90.00
#
_symmetry.space_group_name_H-M   'P 1'
#
loop_
_entity.id
_entity.type
_entity.pdbx_description
1 polymer ?
#
loop_
_entity_poly.entity_id
_entity_poly.type
_entity_poly.pdbx_seq_one_letter_code
_entity_poly.pdbx_strand_id
1 'polypeptide(L)'
;MVVRLSRPSLSIQHPLPLPTPSPSPSSGSQHLFPAASASLAYPTTNPSNFILSPLLTLPPAFGSAYVGETFSCTLCANNEILPASPEDPTPPPKSVTSISLHAEMKIPSNTNAIPLELSGPDALESQSLQKVLHFDLKEEGSHVLAVTVTYTESLPASSPDEEARTRVRTFRKLYQFVCKGCLIVRTKSGPLPVKSSVPGVKRYALEAQLENITEDNPITLTLVHLSTTKGFTSTSLNWEIVMEGEGEEDMERPVLSPGDVRQVCFLVEEQEEPEGEGEDSGADEKEIVDGRLIFGILSIGWRGAMGNKGFLNTGNLGVRVR
;
A
#
# COMPACT_ATOMS: atom_id res chain seq x y z
N MET A 1 1.99 28.28 -8.55
CA MET A 1 1.85 26.81 -8.67
C MET A 1 2.97 26.08 -7.93
N VAL A 2 2.63 25.57 -6.75
CA VAL A 2 3.50 24.77 -5.90
C VAL A 2 3.09 23.31 -6.05
N VAL A 3 4.05 22.40 -6.25
CA VAL A 3 3.76 20.97 -6.33
C VAL A 3 4.57 20.26 -5.24
N ARG A 4 3.88 19.58 -4.31
CA ARG A 4 4.48 18.87 -3.18
C ARG A 4 4.06 17.41 -3.22
N LEU A 5 4.98 16.52 -2.87
CA LEU A 5 4.69 15.11 -2.62
C LEU A 5 4.81 14.87 -1.11
N SER A 6 3.70 14.57 -0.46
CA SER A 6 3.61 14.32 0.98
C SER A 6 2.80 13.06 1.23
N ARG A 7 3.19 12.26 2.22
CA ARG A 7 2.41 11.11 2.68
C ARG A 7 1.63 11.50 3.93
N PRO A 8 0.28 11.55 3.89
CA PRO A 8 -0.50 11.90 5.07
C PRO A 8 -0.21 10.97 6.25
N SER A 9 -0.06 11.53 7.44
CA SER A 9 0.16 10.78 8.68
C SER A 9 -0.57 11.42 9.84
N LEU A 10 -0.98 10.63 10.82
CA LEU A 10 -1.51 11.15 12.08
C LEU A 10 -0.42 11.92 12.83
N SER A 11 -0.78 13.05 13.43
CA SER A 11 0.16 13.84 14.21
C SER A 11 0.47 13.10 15.51
N ILE A 12 1.74 13.09 15.89
CA ILE A 12 2.13 12.57 17.20
C ILE A 12 1.74 13.61 18.25
N GLN A 13 1.17 13.15 19.35
CA GLN A 13 0.97 13.95 20.56
C GLN A 13 1.77 13.32 21.71
N HIS A 14 2.20 14.16 22.63
CA HIS A 14 3.01 13.74 23.78
C HIS A 14 2.14 13.87 25.04
N PRO A 15 1.28 12.88 25.33
CA PRO A 15 0.38 12.96 26.47
C PRO A 15 1.19 13.09 27.77
N LEU A 16 0.79 14.04 28.62
CA LEU A 16 1.40 14.17 29.94
C LEU A 16 1.07 12.94 30.79
N PRO A 17 2.03 12.46 31.62
CA PRO A 17 1.77 11.38 32.54
C PRO A 17 0.63 11.79 33.51
N LEU A 18 -0.36 10.90 33.67
CA LEU A 18 -1.39 11.13 34.68
C LEU A 18 -0.76 11.11 36.07
N PRO A 19 -1.23 11.96 37.01
CA PRO A 19 -0.82 11.86 38.39
C PRO A 19 -1.14 10.44 38.89
N THR A 20 -0.11 9.71 39.31
CA THR A 20 -0.30 8.42 39.98
C THR A 20 -1.13 8.65 41.24
N PRO A 21 -2.15 7.81 41.52
CA PRO A 21 -2.90 7.92 42.76
C PRO A 21 -1.96 7.59 43.92
N SER A 22 -1.43 8.63 44.57
CA SER A 22 -0.73 8.47 45.85
C SER A 22 -1.73 7.96 46.89
N PRO A 23 -1.39 6.93 47.69
CA PRO A 23 -2.23 6.44 48.78
C PRO A 23 -2.38 7.44 49.95
N SER A 24 -1.85 8.66 49.85
CA SER A 24 -2.05 9.73 50.83
C SER A 24 -2.15 11.10 50.15
N PRO A 25 -3.29 11.81 50.27
CA PRO A 25 -3.40 13.18 49.81
C PRO A 25 -2.73 14.10 50.85
N SER A 26 -1.59 14.69 50.50
CA SER A 26 -1.13 15.88 51.23
C SER A 26 -1.93 17.07 50.70
N SER A 27 -2.68 17.75 51.57
CA SER A 27 -3.67 18.79 51.26
C SER A 27 -3.12 20.10 50.67
N GLY A 28 -2.06 20.06 49.84
CA GLY A 28 -1.42 21.26 49.29
C GLY A 28 -0.91 21.16 47.85
N SER A 29 -1.04 20.02 47.17
CA SER A 29 -0.35 19.78 45.89
C SER A 29 -1.26 19.77 44.65
N GLN A 30 -2.35 20.54 44.63
CA GLN A 30 -3.26 20.60 43.48
C GLN A 30 -2.66 21.33 42.24
N HIS A 31 -1.45 21.87 42.33
CA HIS A 31 -0.87 22.77 41.32
C HIS A 31 0.50 22.34 40.76
N LEU A 32 0.93 21.09 41.00
CA LEU A 32 2.27 20.62 40.60
C LEU A 32 2.34 20.00 39.19
N PHE A 33 1.20 19.65 38.58
CA PHE A 33 1.16 19.03 37.27
C PHE A 33 0.37 19.89 36.27
N PRO A 34 0.86 20.09 35.04
CA PRO A 34 0.07 20.76 34.01
C PRO A 34 -1.20 19.96 33.71
N ALA A 35 -2.29 20.64 33.38
CA ALA A 35 -3.54 19.97 32.99
C ALA A 35 -3.28 19.04 31.80
N ALA A 36 -3.88 17.85 31.76
CA ALA A 36 -3.74 16.90 30.65
C ALA A 36 -4.13 17.49 29.28
N SER A 37 -5.01 18.50 29.29
CA SER A 37 -5.38 19.28 28.11
C SER A 37 -4.23 20.12 27.54
N ALA A 38 -3.21 20.46 28.32
CA ALA A 38 -2.05 21.24 27.88
C ALA A 38 -1.12 20.45 26.94
N SER A 39 -1.16 19.11 26.94
CA SER A 39 -0.42 18.26 25.99
C SER A 39 -1.13 18.00 24.66
N LEU A 40 -2.38 18.46 24.51
CA LEU A 40 -3.15 18.13 23.32
C LEU A 40 -2.64 18.90 22.11
N ALA A 41 -2.45 18.17 21.01
CA ALA A 41 -2.11 18.77 19.71
C ALA A 41 -3.28 19.57 19.09
N TYR A 42 -4.52 19.37 19.59
CA TYR A 42 -5.74 20.04 19.15
C TYR A 42 -6.76 20.15 20.31
N PRO A 43 -7.63 21.18 20.35
CA PRO A 43 -8.66 21.27 21.37
C PRO A 43 -9.68 20.13 21.23
N THR A 44 -9.60 19.12 22.10
CA THR A 44 -10.61 18.05 22.24
C THR A 44 -11.20 18.06 23.65
N THR A 45 -12.50 17.76 23.76
CA THR A 45 -13.22 17.66 25.03
C THR A 45 -12.80 16.43 25.84
N ASN A 46 -12.26 15.40 25.17
CA ASN A 46 -11.80 14.16 25.78
C ASN A 46 -10.32 13.93 25.47
N PRO A 47 -9.39 14.26 26.37
CA PRO A 47 -7.97 13.99 26.18
C PRO A 47 -7.72 12.47 26.20
N SER A 48 -7.12 11.96 25.12
CA SER A 48 -6.67 10.57 25.04
C SER A 48 -5.17 10.47 25.35
N ASN A 49 -4.77 9.42 26.08
CA ASN A 49 -3.35 9.10 26.33
C ASN A 49 -2.68 8.35 25.18
N PHE A 50 -3.35 8.24 24.04
CA PHE A 50 -2.76 7.62 22.85
C PHE A 50 -1.72 8.54 22.22
N ILE A 51 -0.61 7.97 21.74
CA ILE A 51 0.50 8.75 21.16
C ILE A 51 0.15 9.41 19.82
N LEU A 52 -0.91 8.96 19.15
CA LEU A 52 -1.40 9.58 17.90
C LEU A 52 -2.62 10.44 18.20
N SER A 53 -2.61 11.66 17.66
CA SER A 53 -3.76 12.54 17.65
C SER A 53 -4.64 12.24 16.43
N PRO A 54 -5.94 12.61 16.45
CA PRO A 54 -6.83 12.48 15.29
C PRO A 54 -6.52 13.47 14.16
N LEU A 55 -5.50 14.34 14.31
CA LEU A 55 -5.11 15.29 13.27
C LEU A 55 -4.29 14.60 12.20
N LEU A 56 -4.69 14.79 10.94
CA LEU A 56 -3.85 14.47 9.79
C LEU A 56 -2.89 15.62 9.50
N THR A 57 -1.62 15.25 9.35
CA THR A 57 -0.57 16.16 8.90
C THR A 57 -0.11 15.76 7.51
N LEU A 58 0.42 16.74 6.77
CA LEU A 58 1.10 16.53 5.49
C LEU A 58 2.60 16.80 5.69
N PRO A 59 3.37 15.81 6.17
CA PRO A 59 4.82 15.92 6.28
C PRO A 59 5.45 16.39 4.97
N PRO A 60 6.54 17.17 5.04
CA PRO A 60 7.24 17.68 3.86
C PRO A 60 7.92 16.59 3.03
N ALA A 61 8.03 15.36 3.56
CA ALA A 61 8.65 14.23 2.90
C ALA A 61 7.64 13.09 2.68
N PHE A 62 7.83 12.36 1.58
CA PHE A 62 7.01 11.19 1.22
C PHE A 62 7.30 9.96 2.10
N GLY A 63 8.52 9.85 2.65
CA GLY A 63 8.96 8.70 3.44
C GLY A 63 9.36 7.49 2.56
N SER A 64 9.44 6.32 3.19
CA SER A 64 9.75 5.04 2.52
C SER A 64 8.50 4.47 1.86
N ALA A 65 8.63 3.92 0.65
CA ALA A 65 7.65 3.02 0.07
C ALA A 65 8.15 1.57 0.15
N TYR A 66 7.25 0.61 0.03
CA TYR A 66 7.60 -0.80 0.16
C TYR A 66 7.16 -1.64 -1.03
N VAL A 67 7.99 -2.61 -1.40
CA VAL A 67 7.67 -3.59 -2.45
C VAL A 67 6.45 -4.40 -2.04
N GLY A 68 5.56 -4.60 -3.02
CA GLY A 68 4.26 -5.21 -2.86
C GLY A 68 3.15 -4.21 -2.54
N GLU A 69 3.47 -2.98 -2.09
CA GLU A 69 2.45 -1.95 -1.86
C GLU A 69 2.02 -1.24 -3.16
N THR A 70 0.77 -0.79 -3.18
CA THR A 70 0.30 0.16 -4.20
C THR A 70 0.66 1.59 -3.76
N PHE A 71 1.53 2.25 -4.53
CA PHE A 71 1.78 3.67 -4.43
C PHE A 71 0.57 4.46 -4.95
N SER A 72 -0.10 5.19 -4.07
CA SER A 72 -1.20 6.09 -4.44
C SER A 72 -0.81 7.53 -4.19
N CYS A 73 -1.12 8.41 -5.14
CA CYS A 73 -0.83 9.85 -5.01
C CYS A 73 -1.95 10.68 -5.62
N THR A 74 -2.29 11.78 -4.94
CA THR A 74 -3.19 12.81 -5.47
C THR A 74 -2.34 13.93 -6.08
N LEU A 75 -2.59 14.23 -7.36
CA LEU A 75 -2.04 15.35 -8.08
C LEU A 75 -3.07 16.48 -8.11
N CYS A 76 -2.70 17.64 -7.57
CA CYS A 76 -3.54 18.84 -7.61
C CYS A 76 -2.84 19.95 -8.40
N ALA A 77 -3.53 20.46 -9.41
CA ALA A 77 -3.15 21.63 -10.18
C ALA A 77 -4.10 22.78 -9.86
N ASN A 78 -3.65 23.71 -9.01
CA ASN A 78 -4.43 24.87 -8.61
C ASN A 78 -4.08 26.09 -9.47
N ASN A 79 -5.11 26.72 -10.02
CA ASN A 79 -5.03 27.99 -10.70
C ASN A 79 -5.14 29.13 -9.67
N GLU A 80 -4.03 29.81 -9.42
CA GLU A 80 -3.92 30.91 -8.45
C GLU A 80 -4.27 32.28 -9.06
N ILE A 81 -4.82 32.32 -10.28
CA ILE A 81 -5.30 33.56 -10.90
C ILE A 81 -6.63 33.93 -10.24
N LEU A 82 -6.66 35.10 -9.59
CA LEU A 82 -7.87 35.63 -8.99
C LEU A 82 -8.92 35.90 -10.08
N PRO A 83 -10.16 35.40 -9.93
CA PRO A 83 -11.24 35.78 -10.82
C PRO A 83 -11.54 37.28 -10.66
N ALA A 84 -12.16 37.89 -11.69
CA ALA A 84 -12.63 39.27 -11.59
C ALA A 84 -13.56 39.40 -10.37
N SER A 85 -13.27 40.36 -9.49
CA SER A 85 -14.10 40.61 -8.32
C SER A 85 -15.35 41.39 -8.75
N PRO A 86 -16.54 41.12 -8.18
CA PRO A 86 -17.70 41.99 -8.40
C PRO A 86 -17.47 43.43 -7.91
N GLU A 87 -16.50 43.66 -7.01
CA GLU A 87 -16.13 44.98 -6.50
C GLU A 87 -15.04 45.69 -7.32
N ASP A 88 -14.28 44.94 -8.12
CA ASP A 88 -13.24 45.45 -9.03
C ASP A 88 -13.39 44.76 -10.40
N PRO A 89 -14.10 45.39 -11.36
CA PRO A 89 -14.42 44.81 -12.65
C PRO A 89 -13.22 44.77 -13.60
N THR A 90 -12.00 45.05 -13.12
CA THR A 90 -10.80 44.89 -13.93
C THR A 90 -10.65 43.42 -14.36
N PRO A 91 -10.60 43.13 -15.67
CA PRO A 91 -10.42 41.77 -16.13
C PRO A 91 -9.06 41.24 -15.64
N PRO A 92 -8.95 39.97 -15.25
CA PRO A 92 -7.68 39.41 -14.83
C PRO A 92 -6.67 39.57 -15.98
N PRO A 93 -5.40 39.87 -15.67
CA PRO A 93 -4.39 40.17 -16.69
C PRO A 93 -4.08 38.97 -17.61
N LYS A 94 -4.56 37.78 -17.24
CA LYS A 94 -4.43 36.53 -17.97
C LYS A 94 -5.51 35.56 -17.51
N SER A 95 -5.98 34.69 -18.41
CA SER A 95 -6.82 33.54 -18.07
C SER A 95 -6.09 32.23 -18.39
N VAL A 96 -6.40 31.16 -17.66
CA VAL A 96 -5.82 29.84 -17.87
C VAL A 96 -6.94 28.84 -18.16
N THR A 97 -6.79 28.09 -19.24
CA THR A 97 -7.74 27.09 -19.72
C THR A 97 -7.02 25.81 -20.16
N SER A 98 -7.79 24.76 -20.47
CA SER A 98 -7.29 23.50 -21.03
C SER A 98 -6.16 22.87 -20.21
N ILE A 99 -6.30 22.85 -18.88
CA ILE A 99 -5.33 22.22 -17.99
C ILE A 99 -5.37 20.71 -18.19
N SER A 100 -4.23 20.11 -18.50
CA SER A 100 -4.05 18.67 -18.59
C SER A 100 -2.88 18.20 -17.72
N LEU A 101 -3.06 17.01 -17.14
CA LEU A 101 -2.05 16.34 -16.33
C LEU A 101 -1.64 15.05 -17.03
N HIS A 102 -0.34 14.80 -17.05
CA HIS A 102 0.25 13.54 -17.48
C HIS A 102 1.26 13.09 -16.43
N ALA A 103 1.25 11.82 -16.07
CA ALA A 103 2.18 11.25 -15.12
C ALA A 103 2.83 10.01 -15.70
N GLU A 104 4.11 9.81 -15.39
CA GLU A 104 4.86 8.61 -15.74
C GLU A 104 5.75 8.20 -14.57
N MET A 105 5.95 6.90 -14.40
CA MET A 105 6.83 6.32 -13.40
C MET A 105 8.09 5.78 -14.07
N LYS A 106 9.26 6.10 -13.52
CA LYS A 106 10.52 5.43 -13.87
C LYS A 106 10.90 4.49 -12.74
N ILE A 107 11.11 3.23 -13.08
CA ILE A 107 11.53 2.18 -12.14
C ILE A 107 13.01 1.83 -12.35
N PRO A 108 13.70 1.27 -11.34
CA PRO A 108 15.12 0.95 -11.43
C PRO A 108 15.50 0.02 -12.59
N SER A 109 14.71 -1.02 -12.86
CA SER A 109 15.02 -2.02 -13.90
C SER A 109 14.73 -1.53 -15.33
N ASN A 110 13.92 -0.48 -15.49
CA ASN A 110 13.42 -0.05 -16.79
C ASN A 110 13.82 1.38 -17.10
N THR A 111 14.60 1.56 -18.16
CA THR A 111 15.01 2.88 -18.64
C THR A 111 13.86 3.67 -19.26
N ASN A 112 12.82 2.98 -19.74
CA ASN A 112 11.62 3.61 -20.30
C ASN A 112 10.63 3.98 -19.19
N ALA A 113 10.09 5.18 -19.27
CA ALA A 113 9.05 5.62 -18.33
C ALA A 113 7.73 4.92 -18.64
N ILE A 114 7.05 4.45 -17.59
CA ILE A 114 5.75 3.79 -17.65
C ILE A 114 4.68 4.89 -17.50
N PRO A 115 3.85 5.16 -18.52
CA PRO A 115 2.76 6.12 -18.40
C PRO A 115 1.74 5.63 -17.37
N LEU A 116 1.20 6.56 -16.58
CA LEU A 116 0.24 6.26 -15.51
C LEU A 116 -1.14 6.77 -15.89
N GLU A 117 -2.15 5.94 -15.64
CA GLU A 117 -3.54 6.35 -15.76
C GLU A 117 -3.94 7.24 -14.59
N LEU A 118 -4.62 8.35 -14.91
CA LEU A 118 -5.07 9.33 -13.94
C LEU A 118 -6.58 9.24 -13.79
N SER A 119 -7.04 8.88 -12.59
CA SER A 119 -8.47 8.81 -12.26
C SER A 119 -8.93 10.10 -11.58
N GLY A 120 -10.20 10.47 -11.76
CA GLY A 120 -10.82 11.63 -11.11
C GLY A 120 -11.58 12.51 -12.09
N PRO A 121 -12.38 13.46 -11.60
CA PRO A 121 -13.19 14.33 -12.45
C PRO A 121 -12.29 15.14 -13.38
N ASP A 122 -12.72 15.31 -14.63
CA ASP A 122 -12.22 16.39 -15.45
C ASP A 122 -12.78 17.69 -14.88
N ALA A 123 -11.89 18.64 -14.57
CA ALA A 123 -12.16 19.78 -13.70
C ALA A 123 -13.56 20.41 -13.91
N LEU A 124 -14.33 20.55 -12.82
CA LEU A 124 -15.37 21.57 -12.76
C LEU A 124 -14.67 22.94 -12.70
N GLU A 125 -14.81 23.71 -13.77
CA GLU A 125 -14.64 25.17 -13.78
C GLU A 125 -13.33 25.73 -13.17
N SER A 126 -12.29 25.80 -14.01
CA SER A 126 -11.20 26.81 -14.02
C SER A 126 -10.28 27.02 -12.80
N GLN A 127 -10.59 26.53 -11.59
CA GLN A 127 -9.83 26.85 -10.38
C GLN A 127 -8.89 25.75 -9.91
N SER A 128 -9.28 24.47 -9.98
CA SER A 128 -8.38 23.38 -9.62
C SER A 128 -8.69 22.08 -10.36
N LEU A 129 -7.65 21.37 -10.79
CA LEU A 129 -7.73 20.03 -11.37
C LEU A 129 -7.08 19.04 -10.42
N GLN A 130 -7.86 18.08 -9.93
CA GLN A 130 -7.39 17.03 -9.04
C GLN A 130 -7.53 15.67 -9.71
N LYS A 131 -6.43 14.91 -9.74
CA LYS A 131 -6.39 13.54 -10.23
C LYS A 131 -5.70 12.64 -9.22
N VAL A 132 -6.02 11.37 -9.24
CA VAL A 132 -5.40 10.34 -8.41
C VAL A 132 -4.73 9.33 -9.33
N LEU A 133 -3.54 8.90 -8.96
CA LEU A 133 -2.81 7.83 -9.64
C LEU A 133 -2.50 6.69 -8.69
N HIS A 134 -2.33 5.51 -9.27
CA HIS A 134 -1.99 4.27 -8.60
C HIS A 134 -0.85 3.59 -9.35
N PHE A 135 0.12 3.03 -8.62
CA PHE A 135 1.23 2.30 -9.20
C PHE A 135 1.70 1.20 -8.25
N ASP A 136 1.70 -0.05 -8.71
CA ASP A 136 2.16 -1.18 -7.88
C ASP A 136 3.68 -1.26 -7.87
N LEU A 137 4.26 -1.23 -6.66
CA LEU A 137 5.71 -1.26 -6.47
C LEU A 137 6.20 -2.70 -6.46
N LYS A 138 6.88 -3.11 -7.53
CA LYS A 138 7.35 -4.51 -7.68
C LYS A 138 8.83 -4.69 -7.44
N GLU A 139 9.58 -3.59 -7.32
CA GLU A 139 11.03 -3.61 -7.28
C GLU A 139 11.56 -2.68 -6.19
N GLU A 140 12.70 -3.06 -5.62
CA GLU A 140 13.44 -2.21 -4.69
C GLU A 140 14.28 -1.18 -5.44
N GLY A 141 14.55 -0.05 -4.80
CA GLY A 141 15.44 0.99 -5.30
C GLY A 141 14.73 2.30 -5.67
N SER A 142 15.45 3.12 -6.45
CA SER A 142 15.05 4.50 -6.74
C SER A 142 13.96 4.58 -7.81
N HIS A 143 12.78 5.04 -7.42
CA HIS A 143 11.66 5.32 -8.30
C HIS A 143 11.55 6.82 -8.55
N VAL A 144 11.15 7.22 -9.76
CA VAL A 144 10.93 8.63 -10.11
C VAL A 144 9.55 8.82 -10.73
N LEU A 145 8.65 9.50 -10.02
CA LEU A 145 7.39 9.98 -10.54
C LEU A 145 7.64 11.31 -11.28
N ALA A 146 7.42 11.31 -12.59
CA ALA A 146 7.48 12.51 -13.41
C ALA A 146 6.06 13.00 -13.75
N VAL A 147 5.74 14.21 -13.32
CA VAL A 147 4.44 14.85 -13.57
C VAL A 147 4.64 16.01 -14.54
N THR A 148 3.91 15.97 -15.65
CA THR A 148 3.87 17.02 -16.66
C THR A 148 2.50 17.69 -16.61
N VAL A 149 2.50 19.00 -16.49
CA VAL A 149 1.28 19.81 -16.51
C VAL A 149 1.34 20.68 -17.76
N THR A 150 0.29 20.63 -18.57
CA THR A 150 0.13 21.49 -19.74
C THR A 150 -1.11 22.33 -19.59
N TYR A 151 -1.05 23.60 -19.94
CA TYR A 151 -2.18 24.53 -19.87
C TYR A 151 -2.06 25.61 -20.94
N THR A 152 -3.20 26.20 -21.32
CA THR A 152 -3.26 27.33 -22.23
C THR A 152 -3.42 28.62 -21.43
N GLU A 153 -2.53 29.57 -21.63
CA GLU A 153 -2.65 30.93 -21.11
C GLU A 153 -3.20 31.84 -22.20
N SER A 154 -4.25 32.59 -21.91
CA SER A 154 -4.83 33.59 -22.81
C SER A 154 -4.65 34.98 -22.19
N LEU A 155 -3.97 35.88 -22.91
CA LEU A 155 -3.92 37.28 -22.55
C LEU A 155 -5.07 38.03 -23.24
N PRO A 156 -5.81 38.88 -22.50
CA PRO A 156 -6.83 39.71 -23.12
C PRO A 156 -6.19 40.66 -24.14
N ALA A 157 -6.92 40.94 -25.21
CA ALA A 157 -6.52 41.91 -26.22
C ALA A 157 -6.28 43.28 -25.58
N SER A 158 -5.14 43.91 -25.85
CA SER A 158 -4.82 45.23 -25.30
C SER A 158 -5.44 46.37 -26.11
N SER A 159 -5.88 46.08 -27.34
CA SER A 159 -6.59 47.01 -28.23
C SER A 159 -7.66 46.26 -29.04
N PRO A 160 -8.72 46.95 -29.52
CA PRO A 160 -9.83 46.32 -30.25
C PRO A 160 -9.43 45.70 -31.60
N ASP A 161 -8.26 46.06 -32.13
CA ASP A 161 -7.69 45.51 -33.38
C ASP A 161 -6.68 44.36 -33.12
N GLU A 162 -6.41 44.03 -31.85
CA GLU A 162 -5.46 42.98 -31.47
C GLU A 162 -6.21 41.72 -31.03
N GLU A 163 -5.88 40.56 -31.58
CA GLU A 163 -6.48 39.29 -31.16
C GLU A 163 -5.95 38.84 -29.79
N ALA A 164 -6.80 38.14 -29.02
CA ALA A 164 -6.40 37.57 -27.75
C ALA A 164 -5.24 36.57 -27.95
N ARG A 165 -4.10 36.84 -27.32
CA ARG A 165 -2.90 36.03 -27.48
C ARG A 165 -3.01 34.77 -26.63
N THR A 166 -3.10 33.61 -27.29
CA THR A 166 -3.07 32.30 -26.61
C THR A 166 -1.67 31.71 -26.66
N ARG A 167 -1.24 31.10 -25.55
CA ARG A 167 0.06 30.42 -25.43
C ARG A 167 -0.08 29.15 -24.62
N VAL A 168 0.28 28.02 -25.22
CA VAL A 168 0.41 26.76 -24.49
C VAL A 168 1.70 26.78 -23.67
N ARG A 169 1.59 26.45 -22.38
CA ARG A 169 2.71 26.32 -21.44
C ARG A 169 2.71 24.91 -20.88
N THR A 170 3.91 24.36 -20.74
CA THR A 170 4.13 23.05 -20.15
C THR A 170 5.25 23.16 -19.13
N PHE A 171 5.08 22.52 -17.98
CA PHE A 171 6.19 22.30 -17.04
C PHE A 171 6.18 20.85 -16.56
N ARG A 172 7.37 20.36 -16.19
CA ARG A 172 7.58 18.99 -15.75
C ARG A 172 8.30 18.99 -14.41
N LYS A 173 7.77 18.24 -13.46
CA LYS A 173 8.35 18.07 -12.12
C LYS A 173 8.65 16.60 -11.87
N LEU A 174 9.81 16.34 -11.27
CA LEU A 174 10.28 14.99 -10.94
C LEU A 174 10.25 14.82 -9.42
N TYR A 175 9.74 13.69 -8.96
CA TYR A 175 9.71 13.27 -7.56
C TYR A 175 10.43 11.93 -7.44
N GLN A 176 11.56 11.93 -6.76
CA GLN A 176 12.32 10.73 -6.50
C GLN A 176 12.00 10.19 -5.11
N PHE A 177 11.75 8.89 -5.00
CA PHE A 177 11.56 8.19 -3.74
C PHE A 177 12.20 6.80 -3.81
N VAL A 178 12.45 6.19 -2.65
CA VAL A 178 13.06 4.87 -2.55
C VAL A 178 12.01 3.85 -2.14
N CYS A 179 11.96 2.75 -2.88
CA CYS A 179 11.19 1.57 -2.54
C CYS A 179 12.11 0.56 -1.82
N LYS A 180 11.71 0.09 -0.65
CA LYS A 180 12.44 -0.89 0.18
C LYS A 180 11.66 -2.21 0.21
N GLY A 181 12.30 -3.30 0.61
CA GLY A 181 11.58 -4.55 0.88
C GLY A 181 10.59 -4.41 2.04
N CYS A 182 9.40 -5.01 1.92
CA CYS A 182 8.41 -5.07 2.99
C CYS A 182 8.58 -6.34 3.84
N LEU A 183 8.65 -7.48 3.15
CA LEU A 183 8.51 -8.80 3.74
C LEU A 183 9.49 -9.75 3.08
N ILE A 184 10.24 -10.50 3.90
CA ILE A 184 11.08 -11.60 3.43
C ILE A 184 10.31 -12.91 3.60
N VAL A 185 10.22 -13.69 2.53
CA VAL A 185 9.62 -15.03 2.54
C VAL A 185 10.72 -16.07 2.40
N ARG A 186 10.88 -16.93 3.40
CA ARG A 186 11.77 -18.11 3.32
C ARG A 186 10.92 -19.37 3.36
N THR A 187 11.00 -20.19 2.32
CA THR A 187 10.17 -21.39 2.20
C THR A 187 10.99 -22.66 2.36
N LYS A 188 10.35 -23.71 2.87
CA LYS A 188 10.90 -25.05 2.97
C LYS A 188 9.79 -26.06 2.74
N SER A 189 10.05 -27.05 1.90
CA SER A 189 9.12 -28.14 1.62
C SER A 189 9.74 -29.48 1.95
N GLY A 190 8.92 -30.45 2.35
CA GLY A 190 9.37 -31.81 2.62
C GLY A 190 8.24 -32.84 2.61
N PRO A 191 8.53 -34.11 2.28
CA PRO A 191 7.55 -35.16 2.36
C PRO A 191 7.17 -35.43 3.82
N LEU A 192 5.88 -35.66 4.07
CA LEU A 192 5.38 -36.10 5.35
C LEU A 192 5.38 -37.64 5.39
N PRO A 193 5.87 -38.26 6.49
CA PRO A 193 5.86 -39.71 6.62
C PRO A 193 4.43 -40.24 6.59
N VAL A 194 4.23 -41.36 5.89
CA VAL A 194 2.95 -42.04 5.70
C VAL A 194 2.47 -42.63 7.03
N LYS A 195 1.86 -41.79 7.88
CA LYS A 195 1.04 -42.23 9.03
C LYS A 195 -0.45 -42.00 8.75
N SER A 196 -0.84 -42.00 7.47
CA SER A 196 -2.22 -41.76 7.03
C SER A 196 -3.07 -43.03 7.16
N SER A 197 -4.33 -42.84 7.54
CA SER A 197 -5.42 -43.83 7.51
C SER A 197 -5.84 -44.23 6.08
N VAL A 198 -5.38 -43.50 5.06
CA VAL A 198 -5.68 -43.75 3.64
C VAL A 198 -4.38 -44.17 2.92
N PRO A 199 -4.29 -45.42 2.44
CA PRO A 199 -3.15 -45.89 1.65
C PRO A 199 -3.05 -45.13 0.32
N GLY A 200 -1.83 -44.80 -0.14
CA GLY A 200 -1.59 -44.30 -1.51
C GLY A 200 -1.38 -42.80 -1.66
N VAL A 201 -1.95 -41.96 -0.79
CA VAL A 201 -1.84 -40.49 -0.92
C VAL A 201 -0.47 -39.99 -0.41
N LYS A 202 0.31 -39.38 -1.31
CA LYS A 202 1.54 -38.67 -0.93
C LYS A 202 1.20 -37.31 -0.33
N ARG A 203 1.84 -37.01 0.79
CA ARG A 203 1.65 -35.77 1.55
C ARG A 203 2.97 -35.03 1.71
N TYR A 204 2.88 -33.72 1.69
CA TYR A 204 4.02 -32.83 1.87
C TYR A 204 3.66 -31.74 2.87
N ALA A 205 4.63 -31.33 3.68
CA ALA A 205 4.55 -30.10 4.46
C ALA A 205 5.26 -29.00 3.68
N LEU A 206 4.60 -27.86 3.52
CA LEU A 206 5.21 -26.63 3.02
C LEU A 206 5.17 -25.59 4.14
N GLU A 207 6.34 -25.21 4.61
CA GLU A 207 6.52 -24.18 5.61
C GLU A 207 7.03 -22.89 4.96
N ALA A 208 6.55 -21.74 5.42
CA ALA A 208 7.11 -20.45 5.08
C ALA A 208 7.32 -19.60 6.34
N GLN A 209 8.44 -18.89 6.37
CA GLN A 209 8.74 -17.86 7.36
C GLN A 209 8.53 -16.50 6.70
N LEU A 210 7.63 -15.72 7.27
CA LEU A 210 7.29 -14.36 6.87
C LEU A 210 7.92 -13.40 7.88
N GLU A 211 8.92 -12.64 7.47
CA GLU A 211 9.61 -11.65 8.31
C GLU A 211 9.26 -10.24 7.85
N ASN A 212 8.72 -9.41 8.75
CA ASN A 212 8.53 -7.99 8.49
C ASN A 212 9.88 -7.28 8.58
N ILE A 213 10.37 -6.75 7.46
CA ILE A 213 11.66 -6.02 7.38
C ILE A 213 11.49 -4.51 7.21
N THR A 214 10.27 -3.99 7.37
CA THR A 214 10.04 -2.55 7.41
C THR A 214 10.71 -1.94 8.65
N GLU A 215 11.07 -0.66 8.58
CA GLU A 215 11.83 0.00 9.67
C GLU A 215 10.94 0.34 10.87
N ASP A 216 9.78 0.96 10.60
CA ASP A 216 8.97 1.61 11.65
C ASP A 216 7.49 1.19 11.64
N ASN A 217 7.06 0.36 10.69
CA ASN A 217 5.64 0.11 10.45
C ASN A 217 5.25 -1.34 10.75
N PRO A 218 4.33 -1.60 11.69
CA PRO A 218 3.72 -2.92 11.78
C PRO A 218 2.88 -3.18 10.53
N ILE A 219 2.77 -4.46 10.15
CA ILE A 219 1.88 -4.93 9.09
C ILE A 219 0.91 -5.95 9.65
N THR A 220 -0.33 -5.94 9.17
CA THR A 220 -1.35 -6.95 9.50
C THR A 220 -1.53 -7.88 8.31
N LEU A 221 -1.30 -9.17 8.48
CA LEU A 221 -1.52 -10.16 7.43
C LEU A 221 -3.02 -10.30 7.15
N THR A 222 -3.41 -10.20 5.89
CA THR A 222 -4.81 -10.32 5.46
C THR A 222 -5.08 -11.52 4.58
N LEU A 223 -4.05 -12.09 3.97
CA LEU A 223 -4.16 -13.29 3.13
C LEU A 223 -2.83 -14.04 3.19
N VAL A 224 -2.87 -15.34 3.46
CA VAL A 224 -1.72 -16.23 3.31
C VAL A 224 -2.24 -17.54 2.70
N HIS A 225 -2.14 -17.64 1.38
CA HIS A 225 -2.80 -18.68 0.61
C HIS A 225 -1.84 -19.37 -0.37
N LEU A 226 -1.84 -20.70 -0.37
CA LEU A 226 -1.06 -21.51 -1.30
C LEU A 226 -1.96 -21.92 -2.48
N SER A 227 -1.82 -21.23 -3.61
CA SER A 227 -2.50 -21.59 -4.86
C SER A 227 -1.80 -22.76 -5.52
N THR A 228 -2.43 -23.93 -5.51
CA THR A 228 -1.82 -25.18 -6.00
C THR A 228 -1.93 -25.36 -7.52
N THR A 229 -0.99 -26.10 -8.08
CA THR A 229 -1.04 -26.61 -9.46
C THR A 229 -2.03 -27.78 -9.58
N LYS A 230 -2.41 -28.14 -10.81
CA LYS A 230 -3.30 -29.28 -11.09
C LYS A 230 -2.74 -30.58 -10.48
N GLY A 231 -3.60 -31.36 -9.83
CA GLY A 231 -3.21 -32.60 -9.15
C GLY A 231 -2.76 -32.43 -7.70
N PHE A 232 -2.74 -31.19 -7.16
CA PHE A 232 -2.47 -30.94 -5.76
C PHE A 232 -3.60 -30.13 -5.09
N THR A 233 -3.88 -30.48 -3.84
CA THR A 233 -4.67 -29.64 -2.92
C THR A 233 -3.83 -29.17 -1.77
N SER A 234 -4.14 -27.98 -1.26
CA SER A 234 -3.54 -27.45 -0.05
C SER A 234 -4.58 -27.27 1.05
N THR A 235 -4.17 -27.52 2.28
CA THR A 235 -4.89 -27.16 3.49
C THR A 235 -4.01 -26.23 4.30
N SER A 236 -4.47 -25.00 4.52
CA SER A 236 -3.84 -24.01 5.41
C SER A 236 -3.77 -24.63 6.81
N LEU A 237 -2.59 -24.61 7.47
CA LEU A 237 -2.39 -25.02 8.87
C LEU A 237 -2.22 -23.80 9.80
N ASN A 238 -2.77 -22.65 9.40
CA ASN A 238 -2.51 -21.34 9.99
C ASN A 238 -3.60 -20.92 11.00
N TRP A 239 -3.69 -19.62 11.32
CA TRP A 239 -4.63 -19.05 12.30
C TRP A 239 -6.11 -19.19 11.89
N GLU A 240 -6.39 -19.44 10.60
CA GLU A 240 -7.73 -19.67 10.06
C GLU A 240 -8.40 -20.94 10.63
N ILE A 241 -7.63 -21.92 11.13
CA ILE A 241 -8.16 -23.17 11.71
C ILE A 241 -8.62 -23.02 13.16
N VAL A 242 -8.13 -22.01 13.88
CA VAL A 242 -8.32 -21.94 15.34
C VAL A 242 -9.75 -21.50 15.72
N MET A 243 -10.54 -20.98 14.76
CA MET A 243 -11.84 -20.34 15.01
C MET A 243 -12.96 -20.94 14.13
N GLU A 244 -13.01 -22.27 13.94
CA GLU A 244 -14.19 -22.93 13.36
C GLU A 244 -15.39 -22.78 14.31
N GLY A 245 -16.15 -21.67 14.19
CA GLY A 245 -17.36 -21.43 14.98
C GLY A 245 -17.82 -19.98 15.08
N GLU A 246 -16.96 -19.01 14.79
CA GLU A 246 -17.29 -17.56 14.83
C GLU A 246 -17.16 -16.96 13.43
N GLY A 247 -18.02 -15.98 13.09
CA GLY A 247 -18.10 -15.41 11.74
C GLY A 247 -16.78 -14.80 11.25
N GLU A 248 -16.67 -14.53 9.95
CA GLU A 248 -15.50 -13.88 9.30
C GLU A 248 -15.02 -12.58 9.98
N GLU A 249 -15.88 -11.97 10.81
CA GLU A 249 -15.65 -10.71 11.51
C GLU A 249 -14.79 -10.83 12.79
N ASP A 250 -14.66 -12.02 13.39
CA ASP A 250 -13.90 -12.25 14.64
C ASP A 250 -12.51 -12.90 14.44
N MET A 251 -12.05 -13.06 13.19
CA MET A 251 -10.71 -13.59 12.94
C MET A 251 -9.62 -12.59 13.35
N GLU A 252 -8.91 -12.88 14.45
CA GLU A 252 -7.74 -12.11 14.88
C GLU A 252 -6.59 -12.29 13.87
N ARG A 253 -6.41 -11.29 13.00
CA ARG A 253 -5.38 -11.31 11.96
C ARG A 253 -4.01 -11.04 12.58
N PRO A 254 -2.97 -11.84 12.26
CA PRO A 254 -1.65 -11.63 12.82
C PRO A 254 -1.08 -10.26 12.45
N VAL A 255 -0.59 -9.55 13.47
CA VAL A 255 0.16 -8.31 13.31
C VAL A 255 1.64 -8.59 13.53
N LEU A 256 2.48 -8.14 12.61
CA LEU A 256 3.94 -8.27 12.65
C LEU A 256 4.56 -6.90 12.82
N SER A 257 5.20 -6.65 13.96
CA SER A 257 6.03 -5.47 14.18
C SER A 257 7.31 -5.55 13.32
N PRO A 258 8.01 -4.43 13.11
CA PRO A 258 9.36 -4.45 12.52
C PRO A 258 10.26 -5.53 13.16
N GLY A 259 10.80 -6.43 12.35
CA GLY A 259 11.64 -7.55 12.78
C GLY A 259 10.89 -8.81 13.25
N ASP A 260 9.57 -8.76 13.40
CA ASP A 260 8.80 -9.94 13.79
C ASP A 260 8.77 -10.97 12.66
N VAL A 261 8.84 -12.25 13.06
CA VAL A 261 8.77 -13.40 12.16
C VAL A 261 7.54 -14.23 12.48
N ARG A 262 6.78 -14.59 11.44
CA ARG A 262 5.66 -15.54 11.52
C ARG A 262 5.95 -16.78 10.70
N GLN A 263 5.84 -17.93 11.34
CA GLN A 263 5.85 -19.22 10.64
C GLN A 263 4.43 -19.58 10.23
N VAL A 264 4.28 -19.99 8.97
CA VAL A 264 3.04 -20.49 8.38
C VAL A 264 3.32 -21.86 7.76
N CYS A 265 2.30 -22.71 7.72
CA CYS A 265 2.44 -24.08 7.23
C CYS A 265 1.21 -24.48 6.42
N PHE A 266 1.44 -25.33 5.43
CA PHE A 266 0.41 -25.90 4.58
C PHE A 266 0.64 -27.40 4.46
N LEU A 267 -0.43 -28.16 4.60
CA LEU A 267 -0.47 -29.55 4.18
C LEU A 267 -0.78 -29.57 2.67
N VAL A 268 0.09 -30.20 1.88
CA VAL A 268 -0.13 -30.41 0.45
C VAL A 268 -0.36 -31.90 0.22
N GLU A 269 -1.46 -32.23 -0.43
CA GLU A 269 -1.86 -33.60 -0.75
C GLU A 269 -1.92 -33.78 -2.27
N GLU A 270 -1.39 -34.90 -2.73
CA GLU A 270 -1.53 -35.32 -4.13
C GLU A 270 -2.92 -35.91 -4.34
N GLN A 271 -3.66 -35.39 -5.32
CA GLN A 271 -4.95 -35.96 -5.68
C GLN A 271 -4.77 -37.24 -6.51
N GLU A 272 -5.60 -38.24 -6.25
CA GLU A 272 -5.71 -39.41 -7.13
C GLU A 272 -6.36 -38.97 -8.44
N GLU A 273 -5.73 -39.31 -9.56
CA GLU A 273 -6.34 -39.12 -10.87
C GLU A 273 -7.55 -40.06 -10.99
N PRO A 274 -8.75 -39.57 -11.36
CA PRO A 274 -9.90 -40.45 -11.51
C PRO A 274 -9.63 -41.46 -12.63
N GLU A 275 -9.78 -42.76 -12.32
CA GLU A 275 -9.49 -43.92 -13.20
C GLU A 275 -10.43 -44.05 -14.43
N GLY A 276 -10.93 -42.95 -15.02
CA GLY A 276 -12.12 -43.00 -15.88
C GLY A 276 -12.16 -42.12 -17.13
N GLU A 277 -11.12 -41.38 -17.50
CA GLU A 277 -11.13 -40.58 -18.73
C GLU A 277 -10.06 -41.08 -19.71
N GLY A 278 -10.54 -41.74 -20.77
CA GLY A 278 -9.74 -42.51 -21.70
C GLY A 278 -8.75 -41.71 -22.54
N GLU A 279 -7.67 -42.40 -22.89
CA GLU A 279 -6.68 -42.33 -23.98
C GLU A 279 -6.62 -41.19 -25.03
N ASP A 280 -7.31 -40.04 -24.90
CA ASP A 280 -7.22 -38.96 -25.93
C ASP A 280 -7.34 -37.50 -25.40
N SER A 281 -7.06 -37.26 -24.13
CA SER A 281 -6.79 -35.90 -23.62
C SER A 281 -5.36 -35.88 -23.10
N GLY A 282 -4.49 -35.12 -23.77
CA GLY A 282 -3.06 -35.04 -23.45
C GLY A 282 -2.83 -34.95 -21.95
N ALA A 283 -2.14 -35.96 -21.41
CA ALA A 283 -1.76 -36.00 -20.02
C ALA A 283 -1.02 -34.70 -19.69
N ASP A 284 -1.67 -33.78 -18.97
CA ASP A 284 -0.98 -32.68 -18.30
C ASP A 284 -0.21 -33.34 -17.15
N GLU A 285 0.95 -33.89 -17.49
CA GLU A 285 1.89 -34.47 -16.55
C GLU A 285 2.13 -33.47 -15.42
N LYS A 286 2.13 -33.96 -14.18
CA LYS A 286 2.53 -33.22 -12.98
C LYS A 286 3.76 -32.37 -13.32
N GLU A 287 3.66 -31.05 -13.12
CA GLU A 287 4.71 -30.13 -13.54
C GLU A 287 6.01 -30.41 -12.77
N ILE A 288 6.91 -31.16 -13.41
CA ILE A 288 8.28 -31.34 -12.96
C ILE A 288 9.13 -30.35 -13.74
N VAL A 289 9.53 -29.28 -13.07
CA VAL A 289 10.41 -28.26 -13.65
C VAL A 289 11.77 -28.38 -12.96
N ASP A 290 12.81 -28.65 -13.75
CA ASP A 290 14.20 -28.77 -13.26
C ASP A 290 14.36 -29.79 -12.12
N GLY A 291 13.67 -30.94 -12.23
CA GLY A 291 13.69 -32.02 -11.23
C GLY A 291 12.97 -31.69 -9.92
N ARG A 292 12.14 -30.63 -9.90
CA ARG A 292 11.27 -30.29 -8.77
C ARG A 292 9.82 -30.51 -9.15
N LEU A 293 9.11 -31.25 -8.32
CA LEU A 293 7.67 -31.38 -8.37
C LEU A 293 7.05 -30.09 -7.83
N ILE A 294 6.39 -29.33 -8.69
CA ILE A 294 5.83 -28.02 -8.36
C ILE A 294 4.47 -28.20 -7.71
N PHE A 295 4.33 -27.64 -6.50
CA PHE A 295 3.08 -27.64 -5.75
C PHE A 295 2.22 -26.43 -6.06
N GLY A 296 2.82 -25.26 -6.33
CA GLY A 296 2.07 -24.02 -6.49
C GLY A 296 2.84 -22.75 -6.14
N ILE A 297 2.10 -21.67 -5.91
CA ILE A 297 2.60 -20.33 -5.59
C ILE A 297 1.97 -19.85 -4.28
N LEU A 298 2.79 -19.34 -3.36
CA LEU A 298 2.31 -18.72 -2.12
C LEU A 298 2.00 -17.25 -2.37
N SER A 299 0.76 -16.87 -2.09
CA SER A 299 0.25 -15.50 -2.15
C SER A 299 0.12 -14.93 -0.73
N ILE A 300 0.73 -13.78 -0.48
CA ILE A 300 0.69 -13.07 0.80
C ILE A 300 0.11 -11.68 0.59
N GLY A 301 -0.94 -11.32 1.32
CA GLY A 301 -1.51 -9.98 1.36
C GLY A 301 -1.42 -9.40 2.77
N TRP A 302 -1.21 -8.09 2.87
CA TRP A 302 -1.14 -7.39 4.15
C TRP A 302 -1.72 -5.97 4.08
N ARG A 303 -1.95 -5.40 5.27
CA ARG A 303 -2.24 -3.99 5.48
C ARG A 303 -1.13 -3.34 6.28
N GLY A 304 -0.60 -2.24 5.77
CA GLY A 304 0.34 -1.38 6.48
C GLY A 304 -0.34 -0.19 7.15
N ALA A 305 0.47 0.77 7.59
CA ALA A 305 0.00 2.02 8.17
C ALA A 305 -1.02 2.74 7.28
N MET A 306 -2.03 3.35 7.91
CA MET A 306 -3.12 4.07 7.24
C MET A 306 -3.94 3.24 6.24
N GLY A 307 -3.87 1.90 6.33
CA GLY A 307 -4.66 0.99 5.50
C GLY A 307 -4.06 0.70 4.13
N ASN A 308 -2.78 1.07 3.90
CA ASN A 308 -2.03 0.71 2.70
C ASN A 308 -2.14 -0.79 2.42
N LYS A 309 -2.49 -1.15 1.19
CA LYS A 309 -2.56 -2.54 0.76
C LYS A 309 -1.20 -2.95 0.23
N GLY A 310 -0.74 -4.12 0.64
CA GLY A 310 0.39 -4.78 0.02
C GLY A 310 0.09 -6.23 -0.34
N PHE A 311 0.74 -6.71 -1.39
CA PHE A 311 0.60 -8.07 -1.90
C PHE A 311 1.90 -8.57 -2.51
N LEU A 312 2.21 -9.84 -2.29
CA LEU A 312 3.40 -10.52 -2.79
C LEU A 312 3.06 -11.95 -3.19
N ASN A 313 3.57 -12.37 -4.36
CA ASN A 313 3.59 -13.76 -4.76
C ASN A 313 5.02 -14.29 -4.73
N THR A 314 5.21 -15.50 -4.24
CA THR A 314 6.47 -16.22 -4.41
C THR A 314 6.64 -16.72 -5.85
N GLY A 315 7.83 -17.20 -6.19
CA GLY A 315 7.98 -18.10 -7.34
C GLY A 315 7.37 -19.48 -7.07
N ASN A 316 7.54 -20.39 -8.04
CA ASN A 316 7.08 -21.78 -7.94
C ASN A 316 7.71 -22.49 -6.74
N LEU A 317 6.86 -22.97 -5.84
CA LEU A 317 7.22 -23.77 -4.68
C LEU A 317 6.99 -25.23 -5.01
N GLY A 318 7.89 -26.08 -4.54
CA GLY A 318 7.87 -27.51 -4.85
C GLY A 318 8.89 -28.27 -4.03
N VAL A 319 8.95 -29.58 -4.22
CA VAL A 319 9.96 -30.45 -3.61
C VAL A 319 10.85 -31.04 -4.70
N ARG A 320 12.13 -31.24 -4.39
CA ARG A 320 13.04 -31.92 -5.32
C ARG A 320 12.68 -33.40 -5.37
N VAL A 321 12.45 -33.91 -6.58
CA VAL A 321 12.24 -35.34 -6.83
C VAL A 321 13.62 -36.01 -6.67
N ARG A 322 13.69 -37.06 -5.84
CA ARG A 322 14.92 -37.86 -5.67
C ARG A 322 14.96 -39.00 -6.67
#